data_AF-A0A8H3QRW9-F1
#
_entry.id   AF-A0A8H3QRW9-F1
#
_cell.length_a   1.000
_cell.length_b   1.000
_cell.length_c   1.000
_cell.angle_alpha   90.00
_cell.angle_beta   90.00
_cell.angle_gamma   90.00
#
_symmetry.space_group_name_H-M   'P 1'
#
loop_
_entity.id
_entity.type
_entity.pdbx_description
1 polymer ?
#
loop_
_entity_poly.entity_id
_entity_poly.type
_entity_poly.pdbx_seq_one_letter_code
_entity_poly.pdbx_strand_id
1 'polypeptide(L)'
;MYIDSHDRFKETELPLIHEFHNTLKDEYHNLYLKTDVLNLADVWTEFRKMSIEYYELDSSHYVSAPSLTWDGMLKMTGVRIKLFTDMVMHDFTEKAKYGGISMACQ
;
A
#
# COMPACT_ATOMS: atom_id res chain seq x y z
N MET A 1 48.32 -6.20 -3.69
CA MET A 1 48.29 -6.40 -2.23
C MET A 1 47.39 -7.61 -2.00
N TYR A 2 48.00 -8.77 -1.72
CA TYR A 2 47.30 -10.04 -1.61
C TYR A 2 46.74 -10.13 -0.19
N ILE A 3 45.41 -10.10 -0.05
CA ILE A 3 44.75 -10.26 1.25
C ILE A 3 44.98 -11.72 1.68
N ASP A 4 45.66 -11.89 2.82
CA ASP A 4 45.94 -13.20 3.40
C ASP A 4 44.61 -13.94 3.62
N SER A 5 44.59 -15.22 3.26
CA SER A 5 43.48 -16.11 3.57
C SER A 5 43.09 -16.06 5.05
N HIS A 6 44.07 -15.88 5.94
CA HIS A 6 43.82 -15.79 7.38
C HIS A 6 43.06 -14.52 7.80
N ASP A 7 43.26 -13.42 7.07
CA ASP A 7 42.53 -12.17 7.31
C ASP A 7 41.07 -12.27 6.84
N ARG A 8 40.80 -12.98 5.73
CA ARG A 8 39.42 -13.28 5.29
C ARG A 8 38.65 -14.18 6.26
N PHE A 9 39.34 -15.09 6.95
CA PHE A 9 38.68 -15.93 7.96
C PHE A 9 38.23 -15.10 9.16
N LYS A 10 39.01 -14.10 9.58
CA LYS A 10 38.61 -13.16 10.65
C LYS A 10 37.48 -12.21 10.24
N GLU A 11 37.40 -11.82 8.97
CA GLU A 11 36.27 -11.04 8.43
C GLU A 11 34.97 -11.86 8.29
N THR A 12 35.07 -13.18 8.21
CA THR A 12 33.92 -14.09 8.06
C THR A 12 33.48 -14.76 9.37
N GLU A 13 34.18 -14.47 10.48
CA GLU A 13 33.75 -14.87 11.81
C GLU A 13 32.50 -14.07 12.21
N LEU A 14 31.40 -14.79 12.43
CA LEU A 14 30.14 -14.19 12.87
C LEU A 14 30.34 -13.52 14.23
N PRO A 15 29.86 -12.28 14.43
CA PRO A 15 29.95 -11.59 15.71
C PRO A 15 29.22 -12.38 16.80
N LEU A 16 29.57 -12.11 18.06
CA LEU A 16 28.90 -12.74 19.19
C LEU A 16 27.39 -12.50 19.11
N ILE A 17 26.60 -13.53 19.42
CA ILE A 17 25.13 -13.53 19.28
C ILE A 17 24.47 -12.28 19.89
N HIS A 18 24.97 -11.79 21.03
CA HIS A 18 24.44 -10.60 21.70
C HIS A 18 24.70 -9.31 20.90
N GLU A 19 25.88 -9.19 20.29
CA GLU A 19 26.27 -8.04 19.47
C GLU A 19 25.49 -8.07 18.15
N PHE A 20 25.41 -9.24 17.52
CA PHE A 20 24.58 -9.47 16.34
C PHE A 20 23.11 -9.09 16.55
N HIS A 21 22.52 -9.49 17.68
CA HIS A 21 21.14 -9.17 18.01
C HIS A 21 20.91 -7.69 18.30
N ASN A 22 21.85 -7.01 18.95
CA ASN A 22 21.75 -5.57 19.21
C ASN A 22 21.84 -4.77 17.90
N THR A 23 22.82 -5.08 17.04
CA THR A 23 22.96 -4.42 15.73
C THR A 23 21.74 -4.64 14.83
N LEU A 24 21.19 -5.87 14.78
CA LEU A 24 19.97 -6.18 14.02
C LEU A 24 18.73 -5.42 14.53
N LYS A 25 18.53 -5.39 15.85
CA LYS A 25 17.33 -4.80 16.45
C LYS A 25 17.33 -3.28 16.43
N ASP A 26 18.48 -2.65 16.59
CA ASP A 26 18.52 -1.20 16.73
C ASP A 26 18.90 -0.54 15.40
N GLU A 27 20.02 -0.89 14.79
CA GLU A 27 20.51 -0.17 13.60
C GLU A 27 19.75 -0.57 12.33
N TYR A 28 19.69 -1.87 12.05
CA TYR A 28 19.02 -2.35 10.84
C TYR A 28 17.52 -2.10 10.89
N HIS A 29 16.85 -2.37 12.01
CA HIS A 29 15.42 -2.10 12.16
C HIS A 29 15.09 -0.62 11.97
N ASN A 30 15.82 0.29 12.61
CA ASN A 30 15.59 1.73 12.47
C ASN A 30 15.85 2.20 11.04
N LEU A 31 16.86 1.64 10.37
CA LEU A 31 17.12 1.92 8.96
C LEU A 31 15.95 1.47 8.07
N TYR A 32 15.48 0.23 8.21
CA TYR A 32 14.33 -0.28 7.44
C TYR A 32 13.06 0.53 7.71
N LEU A 33 12.76 0.80 8.98
CA LEU A 33 11.58 1.58 9.37
C LEU A 33 11.64 2.99 8.76
N LYS A 34 12.81 3.63 8.79
CA LYS A 34 13.00 4.95 8.17
C LYS A 34 12.80 4.89 6.66
N THR A 35 13.34 3.88 5.98
CA THR A 35 13.16 3.70 4.53
C THR A 35 11.70 3.45 4.18
N ASP A 36 10.99 2.62 4.94
CA ASP A 36 9.57 2.31 4.72
C ASP A 36 8.70 3.55 4.89
N VAL A 37 8.91 4.31 5.97
CA VAL A 37 8.17 5.57 6.24
C VAL A 37 8.44 6.61 5.14
N LEU A 38 9.70 6.77 4.71
CA LEU A 38 10.05 7.72 3.65
C LEU A 38 9.42 7.34 2.31
N ASN A 39 9.49 6.06 1.93
CA ASN A 39 8.87 5.57 0.69
C ASN A 39 7.35 5.72 0.72
N LEU A 40 6.72 5.39 1.85
CA LEU A 40 5.29 5.56 2.02
C LEU A 40 4.89 7.03 1.95
N ALA A 41 5.66 7.92 2.58
CA ALA A 41 5.40 9.36 2.54
C ALA A 41 5.54 9.93 1.12
N ASP A 42 6.52 9.47 0.34
CA ASP A 42 6.73 9.90 -1.04
C ASP A 42 5.56 9.47 -1.93
N VAL A 43 5.22 8.18 -1.91
CA VAL A 43 4.07 7.63 -2.66
C VAL A 43 2.76 8.30 -2.25
N TRP A 44 2.55 8.53 -0.95
CA TRP A 44 1.34 9.19 -0.45
C TRP A 44 1.25 10.65 -0.89
N THR A 45 2.37 11.37 -0.91
CA THR A 45 2.43 12.77 -1.34
C THR A 45 2.05 12.90 -2.81
N GLU A 46 2.58 12.04 -3.68
CA GLU A 46 2.23 12.03 -5.10
C GLU A 46 0.78 11.57 -5.33
N PHE A 47 0.30 10.58 -4.57
CA PHE A 47 -1.10 10.17 -4.63
C PHE A 47 -2.06 11.30 -4.24
N ARG A 48 -1.73 12.08 -3.21
CA ARG A 48 -2.54 13.24 -2.79
C ARG A 48 -2.54 14.34 -3.85
N LYS A 49 -1.38 14.67 -4.44
CA LYS A 49 -1.28 15.65 -5.54
C LYS A 49 -2.13 15.24 -6.72
N MET A 50 -1.98 14.00 -7.17
CA MET A 50 -2.78 13.40 -8.24
C MET A 50 -4.29 13.46 -7.92
N SER A 51 -4.68 13.12 -6.69
CA SER A 51 -6.09 13.12 -6.31
C SER A 51 -6.71 14.52 -6.42
N ILE A 52 -5.98 15.55 -5.99
CA ILE A 52 -6.40 16.94 -6.09
C ILE A 52 -6.43 17.40 -7.55
N GLU A 53 -5.46 17.00 -8.37
CA GLU A 53 -5.39 17.39 -9.79
C GLU A 53 -6.52 16.77 -10.63
N TYR A 54 -6.76 15.46 -10.48
CA TYR A 54 -7.71 14.73 -11.34
C TYR A 54 -9.15 14.74 -10.82
N TYR A 55 -9.32 14.61 -9.51
CA TYR A 55 -10.66 14.51 -8.91
C TYR A 55 -11.09 15.81 -8.22
N GLU A 56 -10.16 16.76 -8.01
CA GLU A 56 -10.38 17.94 -7.16
C GLU A 56 -10.89 17.55 -5.77
N LEU A 57 -10.41 16.40 -5.26
CA LEU A 57 -10.73 15.85 -3.95
C LEU A 57 -9.41 15.55 -3.22
N ASP A 58 -9.35 15.89 -1.93
CA ASP A 58 -8.19 15.56 -1.10
C ASP A 58 -8.35 14.15 -0.53
N SER A 59 -7.43 13.25 -0.88
CA SER A 59 -7.40 11.87 -0.39
C SER A 59 -7.33 11.77 1.13
N SER A 60 -6.82 12.79 1.83
CA SER A 60 -6.69 12.81 3.29
C SER A 60 -8.04 12.90 4.02
N HIS A 61 -9.12 13.28 3.34
CA HIS A 61 -10.46 13.33 3.91
C HIS A 61 -11.22 12.00 3.84
N TYR A 62 -10.63 10.97 3.22
CA TYR A 62 -11.27 9.67 3.03
C TYR A 62 -10.53 8.59 3.81
N VAL A 63 -11.32 7.64 4.35
CA VAL A 63 -10.78 6.49 5.11
C VAL A 63 -10.04 5.51 4.20
N SER A 64 -10.42 5.44 2.92
CA SER A 64 -9.86 4.48 1.96
C SER A 64 -9.91 4.99 0.53
N ALA A 65 -9.06 4.43 -0.34
CA ALA A 65 -9.06 4.76 -1.76
C ALA A 65 -10.41 4.47 -2.47
N PRO A 66 -11.11 3.34 -2.21
CA PRO A 66 -12.45 3.13 -2.78
C PRO A 66 -13.47 4.21 -2.40
N SER A 67 -13.42 4.75 -1.18
CA SER A 67 -14.30 5.84 -0.76
C SER A 67 -14.04 7.13 -1.55
N LEU A 68 -12.76 7.46 -1.76
CA LEU A 68 -12.34 8.58 -2.60
C LEU A 68 -12.79 8.37 -4.05
N THR A 69 -12.51 7.20 -4.63
CA THR A 69 -12.85 6.90 -6.02
C THR A 69 -14.36 6.88 -6.26
N TRP A 70 -15.15 6.42 -5.27
CA TRP A 70 -16.60 6.46 -5.34
C TRP A 70 -17.13 7.90 -5.45
N ASP A 71 -16.64 8.80 -4.61
CA ASP A 71 -17.04 10.20 -4.65
C ASP A 71 -16.50 10.92 -5.90
N GLY A 72 -15.27 10.62 -6.31
CA GLY A 72 -14.70 11.08 -7.58
C GLY A 72 -15.53 10.66 -8.79
N MET A 73 -16.00 9.41 -8.82
CA MET A 73 -16.89 8.89 -9.86
C MET A 73 -18.23 9.66 -9.87
N LEU A 74 -18.84 9.90 -8.71
CA LEU A 74 -20.08 10.67 -8.62
C LEU A 74 -19.90 12.12 -9.06
N LYS A 75 -18.80 12.76 -8.67
CA LYS A 75 -18.47 14.13 -9.06
C LYS A 75 -18.22 14.26 -10.57
N MET A 76 -17.48 13.32 -11.16
CA MET A 76 -17.19 13.31 -12.60
C MET A 76 -18.43 13.05 -13.46
N THR A 77 -19.30 12.13 -13.04
CA THR A 77 -20.51 11.77 -13.81
C THR A 77 -21.70 12.69 -13.53
N GLY A 78 -21.69 13.43 -12.41
CA GLY A 78 -22.81 14.26 -11.96
C GLY A 78 -24.06 13.47 -11.55
N VAL A 79 -23.98 12.13 -11.50
CA VAL A 79 -25.10 11.25 -11.19
C VAL A 79 -25.43 11.34 -9.71
N ARG A 80 -26.72 11.50 -9.38
CA ARG A 80 -27.22 11.41 -8.00
C ARG A 80 -27.87 10.06 -7.76
N ILE A 81 -27.14 9.17 -7.09
CA ILE A 81 -27.67 7.86 -6.70
C ILE A 81 -28.67 8.05 -5.57
N LYS A 82 -29.87 7.50 -5.73
CA LYS A 82 -30.90 7.48 -4.69
C LYS A 82 -30.70 6.26 -3.79
N LEU A 83 -31.03 6.41 -2.51
CA LEU A 83 -31.08 5.28 -1.59
C LEU A 83 -32.17 4.29 -2.04
N PHE A 84 -31.90 2.99 -1.91
CA PHE A 84 -32.92 1.97 -2.17
C PHE A 84 -34.05 2.11 -1.15
N THR A 85 -35.28 2.28 -1.66
CA THR A 85 -36.50 2.40 -0.84
C THR A 85 -37.26 1.08 -0.72
N ASP A 86 -37.00 0.13 -1.62
CA ASP A 86 -37.71 -1.14 -1.73
C ASP A 86 -36.71 -2.30 -1.74
N MET A 87 -37.07 -3.40 -1.07
CA MET A 87 -36.32 -4.65 -1.02
C MET A 87 -36.16 -5.28 -2.41
N VAL A 88 -37.13 -5.10 -3.32
CA VAL A 88 -37.03 -5.64 -4.68
C VAL A 88 -35.88 -5.01 -5.47
N MET A 89 -35.63 -3.70 -5.30
CA MET A 89 -34.51 -3.00 -5.96
C MET A 89 -33.15 -3.45 -5.40
N HIS A 90 -33.10 -3.67 -4.09
CA HIS A 90 -31.92 -4.20 -3.43
C HIS A 90 -31.60 -5.62 -3.93
N ASP A 91 -32.58 -6.52 -3.92
CA ASP A 91 -32.41 -7.91 -4.34
C ASP A 91 -32.02 -8.03 -5.82
N PHE A 92 -32.59 -7.19 -6.68
CA PHE A 92 -32.19 -7.12 -8.08
C PHE A 92 -30.71 -6.75 -8.22
N THR A 93 -30.26 -5.74 -7.46
CA THR A 93 -28.88 -5.26 -7.50
C THR A 93 -27.91 -6.30 -6.95
N GLU A 94 -28.24 -6.94 -5.83
CA GLU A 94 -27.39 -7.99 -5.23
C GLU A 94 -27.24 -9.19 -6.17
N LYS A 95 -28.32 -9.63 -6.81
CA LYS A 95 -28.28 -10.74 -7.79
C LYS A 95 -27.52 -10.39 -9.07
N ALA A 96 -27.36 -9.11 -9.36
CA ALA A 96 -26.60 -8.63 -10.52
C ALA A 96 -25.09 -8.53 -10.27
N LYS A 97 -24.62 -8.67 -9.02
CA LYS A 97 -23.19 -8.62 -8.70
C LYS A 97 -22.51 -9.93 -9.11
N TYR A 98 -21.58 -9.84 -10.05
CA TYR A 98 -20.69 -10.93 -10.44
C TYR A 98 -19.24 -10.46 -10.34
N GLY A 99 -18.34 -11.36 -9.92
CA GLY A 99 -16.91 -11.10 -9.93
C GLY A 99 -16.29 -11.22 -11.33
N GLY A 100 -14.96 -11.11 -11.40
CA GLY A 100 -14.21 -11.38 -12.63
C GLY A 100 -14.25 -12.86 -13.02
N ILE A 101 -14.36 -13.13 -14.31
CA ILE A 101 -14.27 -14.50 -14.84
C ILE A 101 -12.81 -14.95 -14.78
N SER A 102 -12.53 -16.07 -14.10
CA SER A 102 -11.22 -16.71 -14.07
C SER A 102 -11.34 -18.13 -14.61
N MET A 103 -10.71 -18.42 -15.75
CA MET A 103 -10.68 -19.74 -16.36
C MET A 103 -9.24 -20.24 -16.44
N ALA A 104 -8.99 -21.42 -15.88
CA ALA A 104 -7.75 -22.16 -16.12
C ALA A 104 -8.06 -23.26 -17.15
N CYS A 105 -7.32 -23.27 -18.26
CA CYS A 105 -7.36 -24.35 -19.25
C CYS A 105 -6.31 -25.39 -18.85
N GLN A 106 -6.69 -26.67 -18.91
CA GLN A 106 -5.81 -27.81 -18.65
C GLN A 106 -5.14 -28.28 -19.93
#